data_AF-A0A6J6F6P2-F1
#
_entry.id   AF-A0A6J6F6P2-F1
#
_cell.length_a   1.000
_cell.length_b   1.000
_cell.length_c   1.000
_cell.angle_alpha   90.00
_cell.angle_beta   90.00
_cell.angle_gamma   90.00
#
_symmetry.space_group_name_H-M   'P 1'
#
loop_
_entity.id
_entity.type
_entity.pdbx_description
1 polymer ?
#
loop_
_entity_poly.entity_id
_entity_poly.type
_entity_poly.pdbx_seq_one_letter_code
_entity_poly.pdbx_strand_id
1 'polypeptide(L)'
;MNKPAPAKQVRLRLVHIDFWSAVRNSFVVTLALSTILLVFNLVTWLLLTVLGVIDIINTTISDILGVDFFGLTDLMSFPSMIVFTLLTAVVNIVCGTALGALGAVAFNFIARITGGLRVGFTND
;
A
#
# COMPACT_ATOMS: atom_id res chain seq x y z
N MET A 1 37.55 11.65 -31.14
CA MET A 1 36.95 11.36 -29.82
C MET A 1 35.99 12.49 -29.46
N ASN A 2 34.69 12.35 -29.72
CA ASN A 2 33.68 13.33 -29.27
C ASN A 2 33.49 13.15 -27.76
N LYS A 3 33.93 14.12 -26.95
CA LYS A 3 33.51 14.20 -25.55
C LYS A 3 32.02 14.54 -25.52
N PRO A 4 31.15 13.77 -24.83
CA PRO A 4 29.78 14.21 -24.62
C PRO A 4 29.81 15.58 -23.94
N ALA A 5 28.98 16.51 -24.43
CA ALA A 5 28.87 17.84 -23.85
C ALA A 5 28.50 17.70 -22.35
N PRO A 6 29.07 18.53 -21.46
CA PRO A 6 28.77 18.43 -20.04
C PRO A 6 27.26 18.62 -19.82
N ALA A 7 26.63 17.65 -19.15
CA ALA A 7 25.21 17.69 -18.85
C ALA A 7 24.87 18.97 -18.09
N LYS A 8 24.09 19.86 -18.71
CA LYS A 8 23.74 21.16 -18.15
C LYS A 8 22.71 20.94 -17.04
N GLN A 9 23.13 21.15 -15.79
CA GLN A 9 22.21 21.12 -14.65
C GLN A 9 21.31 22.37 -14.68
N VAL A 10 20.00 22.16 -14.71
CA VAL A 10 18.99 23.22 -14.65
C VAL A 10 18.21 23.09 -13.35
N ARG A 11 18.12 24.18 -12.58
CA ARG A 11 17.34 24.24 -11.34
C ARG A 11 15.96 24.80 -11.66
N LEU A 12 14.91 24.01 -11.44
CA LEU A 12 13.53 24.40 -11.64
C LEU A 12 12.76 24.34 -10.32
N ARG A 13 11.56 24.91 -10.30
CA ARG A 13 10.64 24.82 -9.17
C ARG A 13 9.46 23.94 -9.55
N LEU A 14 9.20 22.89 -8.77
CA LEU A 14 7.96 22.13 -8.84
C LEU A 14 6.87 22.92 -8.12
N VAL A 15 6.00 23.54 -8.90
CA VAL A 15 4.90 24.39 -8.40
C VAL A 15 3.54 23.69 -8.48
N HIS A 16 3.43 22.68 -9.35
CA HIS A 16 2.18 21.98 -9.59
C HIS A 16 2.42 20.49 -9.87
N ILE A 17 1.55 19.65 -9.32
CA ILE A 17 1.43 18.24 -9.66
C ILE A 17 0.04 18.05 -10.28
N ASP A 18 0.01 17.53 -11.51
CA ASP A 18 -1.23 17.22 -12.19
C ASP A 18 -1.94 16.02 -11.56
N PHE A 19 -3.26 16.12 -11.41
CA PHE A 19 -4.10 15.10 -10.77
C PHE A 19 -3.99 13.74 -11.47
N TRP A 20 -4.04 13.73 -12.80
CA TRP A 20 -3.98 12.48 -13.56
C TRP A 20 -2.61 11.81 -13.48
N SER A 21 -1.55 12.61 -13.47
CA SER A 21 -0.20 12.10 -13.24
C SER A 21 -0.07 11.40 -11.89
N ALA A 22 -0.58 12.01 -10.82
CA ALA A 22 -0.54 11.44 -9.48
C ALA A 22 -1.38 10.16 -9.35
N VAL A 23 -2.58 10.12 -9.95
CA VAL A 23 -3.42 8.93 -9.99
C VAL A 23 -2.70 7.78 -10.68
N ARG A 24 -2.12 8.02 -11.87
CA ARG A 24 -1.42 6.96 -12.63
C ARG A 24 -0.21 6.42 -11.89
N ASN A 25 0.61 7.30 -11.31
CA ASN A 25 1.80 6.89 -10.57
C ASN A 25 1.44 6.16 -9.27
N SER A 26 0.48 6.67 -8.51
CA SER A 26 0.04 6.02 -7.26
C SER A 26 -0.66 4.68 -7.50
N PHE A 27 -1.39 4.52 -8.61
CA PHE A 27 -1.97 3.23 -8.97
C PHE A 27 -0.89 2.15 -9.14
N VAL A 28 0.21 2.46 -9.84
CA VAL A 28 1.32 1.51 -10.04
C VAL A 28 2.02 1.19 -8.71
N VAL A 29 2.30 2.21 -7.89
CA VAL A 29 2.92 2.03 -6.57
C VAL A 29 2.05 1.16 -5.67
N THR A 30 0.75 1.44 -5.62
CA THR A 30 -0.18 0.73 -4.73
C THR A 30 -0.48 -0.68 -5.20
N LEU A 31 -0.45 -0.93 -6.52
CA LEU A 31 -0.48 -2.27 -7.09
C LEU A 31 0.74 -3.09 -6.64
N ALA A 32 1.94 -2.51 -6.70
CA ALA A 32 3.15 -3.18 -6.21
C ALA A 32 3.08 -3.46 -4.69
N LEU A 33 2.67 -2.47 -3.90
CA LEU A 33 2.46 -2.64 -2.45
C LEU A 33 1.42 -3.70 -2.14
N SER A 34 0.34 -3.76 -2.92
CA SER A 34 -0.74 -4.74 -2.75
C SER A 34 -0.24 -6.17 -2.94
N THR A 35 0.64 -6.41 -3.92
CA THR A 35 1.25 -7.74 -4.12
C THR A 35 2.13 -8.13 -2.93
N ILE A 36 2.89 -7.18 -2.37
CA ILE A 36 3.71 -7.43 -1.16
C ILE A 36 2.81 -7.75 0.03
N LEU A 37 1.73 -6.98 0.23
CA LEU A 37 0.72 -7.22 1.27
C LEU A 37 0.04 -8.58 1.13
N LEU A 38 -0.22 -9.03 -0.10
CA LEU A 38 -0.79 -10.35 -0.36
C LEU A 38 0.14 -11.44 0.17
N VAL A 39 1.43 -11.41 -0.20
CA VAL A 39 2.42 -12.36 0.28
C VAL A 39 2.57 -12.27 1.80
N PHE A 40 2.62 -11.06 2.36
CA PHE A 40 2.73 -10.85 3.80
C PHE A 40 1.57 -11.52 4.57
N ASN A 41 0.32 -11.27 4.16
CA ASN A 41 -0.86 -11.88 4.80
C ASN A 41 -0.85 -13.41 4.73
N LEU A 42 -0.45 -13.99 3.60
CA LEU A 42 -0.31 -15.44 3.46
C LEU A 42 0.74 -16.03 4.41
N VAL A 43 1.90 -15.38 4.49
CA VAL A 43 2.98 -15.80 5.40
C VAL A 43 2.54 -15.68 6.85
N THR A 44 1.89 -14.59 7.22
CA THR A 44 1.34 -14.41 8.58
C THR A 44 0.35 -15.52 8.93
N TRP A 45 -0.62 -15.82 8.06
CA TRP A 45 -1.58 -16.90 8.32
C TRP A 45 -0.90 -18.27 8.44
N LEU A 46 0.08 -18.55 7.57
CA LEU A 46 0.86 -19.79 7.64
C LEU A 46 1.58 -19.92 8.99
N LEU A 47 2.23 -18.84 9.45
CA LEU A 47 2.90 -18.81 10.74
C LEU A 47 1.92 -19.04 11.90
N LEU A 48 0.75 -18.39 11.88
CA LEU A 48 -0.28 -18.57 12.91
C LEU A 48 -0.79 -20.01 12.96
N THR A 49 -0.92 -20.65 11.79
CA THR A 49 -1.36 -22.04 11.65
C THR A 49 -0.29 -23.01 12.20
N VAL A 50 0.98 -22.83 11.80
CA VAL A 50 2.08 -23.69 12.26
C VAL A 50 2.32 -23.56 13.76
N LEU A 51 2.16 -22.35 14.30
CA LEU A 51 2.32 -22.07 15.73
C LEU A 51 1.10 -22.49 16.57
N GLY A 52 0.01 -22.97 15.96
CA GLY A 52 -1.20 -23.39 16.68
C GLY A 52 -1.94 -22.25 17.39
N VAL A 53 -1.70 -20.99 17.00
CA VAL A 53 -2.30 -19.82 17.66
C VAL A 53 -3.83 -19.83 17.51
N ILE A 54 -4.32 -20.32 16.37
CA ILE A 54 -5.75 -20.41 16.08
C ILE A 54 -6.46 -21.36 17.08
N ASP A 55 -5.83 -22.48 17.42
CA ASP A 55 -6.38 -23.45 18.35
C ASP A 55 -6.43 -22.89 19.78
N ILE A 56 -5.38 -22.18 20.20
CA ILE A 56 -5.34 -21.51 21.51
C ILE A 56 -6.46 -20.46 21.63
N ILE A 57 -6.73 -19.71 20.56
CA ILE A 57 -7.82 -18.73 20.54
C ILE A 57 -9.17 -19.44 20.65
N ASN A 58 -9.37 -20.54 19.92
CA ASN A 58 -10.60 -21.33 20.00
C ASN A 58 -10.84 -21.86 21.41
N THR A 59 -9.85 -22.48 22.05
CA THR A 59 -9.99 -23.02 23.41
C THR A 59 -10.26 -21.90 24.42
N THR A 60 -9.56 -20.77 24.32
CA THR A 60 -9.75 -19.63 25.23
C THR A 60 -11.17 -19.06 25.13
N ILE A 61 -11.72 -18.97 23.92
CA ILE A 61 -13.08 -18.46 23.70
C ILE A 61 -14.12 -19.48 24.19
N SER A 62 -13.94 -20.77 23.91
CA SER A 62 -14.82 -21.82 24.43
C SER A 62 -14.82 -21.89 25.96
N ASP A 63 -13.67 -21.69 26.61
CA ASP A 63 -13.55 -21.69 28.07
C ASP A 63 -14.29 -20.51 28.72
N ILE A 64 -14.29 -19.33 28.08
CA ILE A 64 -14.96 -18.13 28.59
C ILE A 64 -16.47 -18.18 28.35
N LEU A 65 -16.88 -18.64 27.16
CA LEU A 65 -18.29 -18.61 26.75
C LEU A 65 -19.05 -19.89 27.11
N GLY A 66 -18.36 -20.97 27.48
CA GLY A 66 -18.95 -22.27 27.82
C GLY A 66 -19.68 -22.94 26.64
N VAL A 67 -19.50 -22.43 25.42
CA VAL A 67 -20.08 -22.93 24.18
C VAL A 67 -18.99 -23.07 23.14
N ASP A 68 -19.01 -24.18 22.39
CA ASP A 68 -18.11 -24.36 21.25
C ASP A 68 -18.43 -23.32 20.17
N PHE A 69 -17.48 -22.44 19.90
CA PHE A 69 -17.62 -21.40 18.89
C PHE A 69 -17.39 -22.01 17.50
N PHE A 70 -18.40 -22.72 16.99
CA PHE A 70 -18.37 -23.47 15.72
C PHE A 70 -18.02 -22.63 14.47
N GLY A 71 -17.97 -21.30 14.55
CA GLY A 71 -17.69 -20.43 13.40
C GLY A 71 -16.26 -19.90 13.27
N LEU A 72 -15.42 -19.96 14.30
CA LEU A 72 -14.11 -19.28 14.26
C LEU A 72 -13.11 -20.02 13.37
N THR A 73 -13.12 -21.35 13.43
CA THR A 73 -12.31 -22.23 12.59
C THR A 73 -12.64 -22.09 11.11
N ASP A 74 -13.92 -21.91 10.78
CA ASP A 74 -14.37 -21.68 9.40
C ASP A 74 -13.95 -20.29 8.88
N LEU A 75 -14.01 -19.27 9.73
CA LEU A 75 -13.55 -17.92 9.40
C LEU A 75 -12.03 -17.84 9.21
N MET A 76 -11.26 -18.63 9.96
CA MET A 76 -9.80 -18.69 9.88
C MET A 76 -9.29 -19.78 8.92
N SER A 77 -10.20 -20.45 8.20
CA SER A 77 -9.84 -21.45 7.19
C SER A 77 -9.06 -20.84 6.03
N PHE A 78 -8.26 -21.67 5.34
CA PHE A 78 -7.46 -21.24 4.20
C PHE A 78 -8.28 -20.53 3.10
N PRO A 79 -9.45 -21.05 2.66
CA PRO A 79 -10.28 -20.37 1.66
C PRO A 79 -10.76 -18.98 2.12
N SER A 80 -11.20 -18.86 3.38
CA SER A 80 -11.61 -17.57 3.96
C SER A 80 -10.45 -16.58 3.99
N MET A 81 -9.24 -17.04 4.32
CA MET A 81 -8.03 -16.20 4.34
C MET A 81 -7.65 -15.68 2.94
N ILE A 82 -7.79 -16.51 1.89
CA ILE A 82 -7.54 -16.07 0.51
C ILE A 82 -8.49 -14.93 0.12
N VAL A 83 -9.78 -15.07 0.42
CA VAL A 83 -10.78 -14.04 0.14
C VAL A 83 -10.49 -12.76 0.91
N PHE A 84 -10.17 -12.87 2.21
CA PHE A 84 -9.82 -11.72 3.05
C PHE A 84 -8.57 -11.00 2.55
N THR A 85 -7.54 -11.76 2.16
CA THR A 85 -6.29 -11.21 1.63
C THR A 85 -6.53 -10.48 0.31
N LEU A 86 -7.33 -11.06 -0.58
CA LEU A 86 -7.67 -10.45 -1.86
C LEU A 86 -8.50 -9.17 -1.66
N LEU A 87 -9.46 -9.18 -0.74
CA LEU A 87 -10.24 -8.00 -0.40
C LEU A 87 -9.35 -6.88 0.14
N THR A 88 -8.44 -7.20 1.06
CA THR A 88 -7.49 -6.25 1.65
C THR A 88 -6.57 -5.65 0.58
N ALA A 89 -6.10 -6.47 -0.37
CA ALA A 89 -5.32 -6.03 -1.52
C ALA A 89 -6.09 -5.01 -2.38
N VAL A 90 -7.34 -5.31 -2.75
CA VAL A 90 -8.19 -4.40 -3.53
C VAL A 90 -8.42 -3.08 -2.79
N VAL A 91 -8.74 -3.14 -1.49
CA VAL A 91 -8.92 -1.95 -0.66
C VAL A 91 -7.65 -1.09 -0.65
N ASN A 92 -6.47 -1.69 -0.50
CA ASN A 92 -5.21 -0.96 -0.53
C ASN A 92 -4.97 -0.26 -1.86
N ILE A 93 -5.29 -0.90 -2.99
CA ILE A 93 -5.15 -0.29 -4.32
C ILE A 93 -6.06 0.94 -4.44
N VAL A 94 -7.34 0.80 -4.08
CA VAL A 94 -8.32 1.88 -4.17
C VAL A 94 -7.96 3.04 -3.24
N CYS A 95 -7.74 2.75 -1.95
CA CYS A 95 -7.40 3.75 -0.96
C CYS A 95 -6.07 4.44 -1.27
N GLY A 96 -5.04 3.67 -1.65
CA GLY A 96 -3.73 4.21 -1.97
C GLY A 96 -3.74 5.10 -3.22
N THR A 97 -4.50 4.71 -4.25
CA THR A 97 -4.66 5.53 -5.47
C THR A 97 -5.39 6.84 -5.14
N ALA A 98 -6.44 6.76 -4.30
CA ALA A 98 -7.15 7.94 -3.82
C ALA A 98 -6.22 8.86 -2.99
N LEU A 99 -5.37 8.29 -2.13
CA LEU A 99 -4.38 9.05 -1.37
C LEU A 99 -3.35 9.74 -2.28
N GLY A 100 -2.93 9.11 -3.37
CA GLY A 100 -2.07 9.77 -4.36
C GLY A 100 -2.73 10.97 -5.02
N ALA A 101 -4.01 10.84 -5.35
CA ALA A 101 -4.82 11.92 -5.91
C ALA A 101 -4.98 13.09 -4.92
N LEU A 102 -5.32 12.78 -3.67
CA LEU A 102 -5.41 13.76 -2.58
C LEU A 102 -4.06 14.42 -2.30
N GLY A 103 -2.96 13.66 -2.38
CA GLY A 103 -1.60 14.16 -2.23
C GLY A 103 -1.24 15.24 -3.25
N ALA A 104 -1.66 15.07 -4.52
CA ALA A 104 -1.47 16.10 -5.54
C ALA A 104 -2.26 17.38 -5.24
N VAL A 105 -3.53 17.25 -4.82
CA VAL A 105 -4.36 18.40 -4.44
C VAL A 105 -3.75 19.14 -3.24
N ALA A 106 -3.33 18.40 -2.21
CA ALA A 106 -2.69 18.97 -1.03
C ALA A 106 -1.37 19.66 -1.39
N PHE A 107 -0.53 19.05 -2.22
CA PHE A 107 0.71 19.66 -2.69
C PHE A 107 0.44 20.96 -3.45
N ASN A 108 -0.53 20.97 -4.36
CA ASN A 108 -0.88 22.16 -5.14
C ASN A 108 -1.33 23.32 -4.25
N PHE A 109 -2.07 23.03 -3.17
CA PHE A 109 -2.47 24.04 -2.19
C PHE A 109 -1.26 24.60 -1.43
N ILE A 110 -0.38 23.71 -0.92
CA ILE A 110 0.82 24.11 -0.17
C ILE A 110 1.78 24.90 -1.06
N ALA A 111 1.99 24.47 -2.31
CA ALA A 111 2.91 25.09 -3.26
C ALA A 111 2.51 26.53 -3.64
N ARG A 112 1.20 26.86 -3.61
CA ARG A 112 0.73 28.25 -3.79
C ARG A 112 1.19 29.18 -2.67
N ILE A 113 1.36 28.65 -1.45
CA ILE A 113 1.79 29.43 -0.28
C ILE A 113 3.32 29.52 -0.22
N THR A 114 4.02 28.42 -0.47
CA THR A 114 5.49 28.32 -0.29
C THR A 114 6.29 28.70 -1.54
N GLY A 115 5.64 28.83 -2.70
CA GLY A 115 6.31 29.09 -3.98
C GLY A 115 7.00 27.86 -4.59
N GLY A 116 6.59 26.66 -4.16
CA GLY A 116 7.00 25.36 -4.71
C GLY A 116 8.31 24.78 -4.17
N LEU A 117 8.64 23.57 -4.61
CA LEU A 117 9.86 22.83 -4.24
C LEU A 117 10.97 23.06 -5.28
N ARG A 118 12.19 23.41 -4.86
CA ARG A 118 13.34 23.50 -5.80
C ARG A 118 13.83 22.08 -6.14
N VAL A 119 13.82 21.74 -7.43
CA VAL A 119 14.26 20.45 -7.98
C VAL A 119 15.34 20.68 -9.02
N GLY A 120 16.40 19.87 -8.96
CA GLY A 120 17.47 19.86 -9.95
C GLY A 120 17.17 18.83 -11.03
N PHE A 121 17.19 19.26 -12.28
CA PHE A 121 17.11 18.36 -13.44
C PHE A 121 18.45 18.38 -14.18
N THR A 122 18.84 17.22 -14.69
CA THR A 122 19.96 17.06 -15.63
C THR A 122 19.39 16.63 -16.98
N ASN A 123 19.91 17.17 -18.07
CA ASN A 123 19.55 16.76 -19.42
C ASN A 123 20.75 15.97 -19.99
N ASP A 124 20.53 14.70 -20.33
CA ASP A 124 21.48 13.87 -21.07
C ASP A 124 21.37 14.11 -22.58
#